data_AF-A0AAU5REP8-F1
#
_entry.id   AF-A0AAU5REP8-F1
#
_cell.length_a   1.000
_cell.length_b   1.000
_cell.length_c   1.000
_cell.angle_alpha   90.00
_cell.angle_beta   90.00
_cell.angle_gamma   90.00
#
_symmetry.space_group_name_H-M   'P 1'
#
loop_
_entity.id
_entity.type
_entity.pdbx_description
1 polymer ?
#
loop_
_entity_poly.entity_id
_entity_poly.type
_entity_poly.pdbx_seq_one_letter_code
_entity_poly.pdbx_strand_id
1 'polypeptide(L)'
;MTTTTARTTTQEELFRFLEDRFACAQTCTECARACALRASLVDPGGPEDQEAVRRKGIMCAEVCDATCRVLSEQGSQDETALRVQVEWCRAVCLESAHVFDDHPGAEDTAKACRECAQACTDFMTTLA
;
A
#
# COMPACT_ATOMS: atom_id res chain seq x y z
N MET A 1 22.57 -28.69 -20.86
CA MET A 1 22.13 -28.48 -19.45
C MET A 1 21.84 -27.01 -19.12
N THR A 2 22.32 -26.03 -19.90
CA THR A 2 22.15 -24.59 -19.68
C THR A 2 20.72 -24.05 -19.91
N THR A 3 19.92 -24.67 -20.79
CA THR A 3 18.57 -24.17 -21.15
C THR A 3 17.52 -24.44 -20.06
N THR A 4 17.68 -25.49 -19.26
CA THR A 4 16.73 -25.83 -18.19
C THR A 4 16.84 -24.85 -17.03
N THR A 5 18.06 -24.48 -16.64
CA THR A 5 18.33 -23.54 -15.54
C THR A 5 17.86 -22.12 -15.83
N ALA A 6 18.08 -21.61 -17.05
CA ALA A 6 17.59 -20.29 -17.43
C ALA A 6 16.05 -20.20 -17.39
N ARG A 7 15.36 -21.26 -17.84
CA ARG A 7 13.89 -21.31 -17.83
C ARG A 7 13.30 -21.44 -16.42
N THR A 8 13.98 -22.13 -15.50
CA THR A 8 13.52 -22.25 -14.10
C THR A 8 13.68 -20.92 -13.37
N THR A 9 14.79 -20.20 -13.57
CA THR A 9 15.00 -18.88 -12.95
C THR A 9 13.94 -17.88 -13.40
N THR A 10 13.61 -17.82 -14.70
CA THR A 10 12.53 -16.94 -15.19
C THR A 10 11.15 -17.30 -14.65
N GLN A 11 10.93 -18.57 -14.30
CA GLN A 11 9.67 -19.02 -13.71
C GLN A 11 9.60 -18.67 -12.22
N GLU A 12 10.69 -18.85 -11.48
CA GLU A 12 10.80 -18.45 -10.07
C GLU A 12 10.66 -16.93 -9.91
N GLU A 13 11.26 -16.13 -10.79
CA GLU A 13 11.11 -14.67 -10.85
C GLU A 13 9.66 -14.26 -11.10
N LEU A 14 8.98 -14.93 -12.04
CA LEU A 14 7.57 -14.67 -12.32
C LEU A 14 6.69 -15.00 -11.11
N PHE A 15 6.92 -16.13 -10.44
CA PHE A 15 6.15 -16.48 -9.24
C PHE A 15 6.38 -15.49 -8.11
N ARG A 16 7.64 -15.07 -7.88
CA ARG A 16 7.97 -14.04 -6.91
C ARG A 16 7.24 -12.73 -7.19
N PHE A 17 7.32 -12.26 -8.44
CA PHE A 17 6.60 -11.06 -8.88
C PHE A 17 5.10 -11.15 -8.60
N LEU A 18 4.47 -12.29 -8.92
CA LEU A 18 3.04 -12.49 -8.69
C LEU A 18 2.69 -12.55 -7.20
N GLU A 19 3.45 -13.30 -6.40
CA GLU A 19 3.25 -13.42 -4.95
C GLU A 19 3.37 -12.07 -4.25
N ASP A 20 4.43 -11.31 -4.55
CA ASP A 20 4.68 -10.00 -3.93
C ASP A 20 3.66 -8.96 -4.41
N ARG A 21 3.22 -9.04 -5.67
CA ARG A 21 2.13 -8.23 -6.21
C ARG A 21 0.80 -8.49 -5.47
N PHE A 22 0.45 -9.75 -5.25
CA PHE A 22 -0.76 -10.13 -4.50
C PHE A 22 -0.67 -9.69 -3.04
N ALA A 23 0.48 -9.91 -2.39
CA ALA A 23 0.71 -9.47 -1.02
C ALA A 23 0.53 -7.95 -0.89
N CYS A 24 1.15 -7.17 -1.79
CA CYS A 24 1.00 -5.72 -1.81
C CYS A 24 -0.46 -5.28 -2.03
N ALA A 25 -1.18 -5.90 -2.96
CA ALA A 25 -2.59 -5.59 -3.20
C ALA A 25 -3.48 -5.90 -1.98
N GLN A 26 -3.23 -7.01 -1.29
CA GLN A 26 -3.96 -7.38 -0.08
C GLN A 26 -3.71 -6.36 1.04
N THR A 27 -2.45 -6.04 1.33
CA THR A 27 -2.13 -5.08 2.39
C THR A 27 -2.63 -3.67 2.07
N CYS A 28 -2.62 -3.26 0.80
CA CYS A 28 -3.27 -2.01 0.35
C CYS A 28 -4.77 -2.02 0.67
N THR A 29 -5.46 -3.13 0.41
CA THR A 29 -6.90 -3.26 0.69
C THR A 29 -7.19 -3.16 2.20
N GLU A 30 -6.39 -3.84 3.02
CA GLU A 30 -6.51 -3.81 4.49
C GLU A 30 -6.23 -2.41 5.04
N CYS A 31 -5.17 -1.75 4.57
CA CYS A 31 -4.82 -0.39 4.94
C CYS A 31 -5.91 0.61 4.53
N ALA A 32 -6.44 0.49 3.30
CA ALA A 32 -7.51 1.36 2.82
C ALA A 32 -8.73 1.29 3.74
N ARG A 33 -9.14 0.07 4.11
CA ARG A 33 -10.25 -0.15 5.03
C ARG A 33 -9.97 0.42 6.43
N ALA A 34 -8.79 0.19 6.98
CA ALA A 34 -8.42 0.70 8.29
C ALA A 34 -8.43 2.24 8.34
N CYS A 35 -7.90 2.88 7.30
CA CYS A 35 -7.85 4.34 7.18
C CYS A 35 -9.24 4.96 6.96
N ALA A 36 -10.09 4.33 6.14
CA ALA A 36 -11.46 4.76 5.94
C ALA A 36 -12.27 4.69 7.24
N LEU A 37 -12.13 3.59 7.99
CA LEU A 37 -12.74 3.45 9.31
C LEU A 37 -12.24 4.54 10.26
N ARG A 38 -10.92 4.78 10.31
CA ARG A 38 -10.34 5.86 11.13
C ARG A 38 -10.93 7.22 10.81
N ALA A 39 -11.00 7.58 9.53
CA ALA A 39 -11.57 8.85 9.10
C ALA A 39 -13.06 8.99 9.49
N SER A 40 -13.81 7.88 9.53
CA SER A 40 -15.22 7.89 9.92
C SER A 40 -15.46 8.06 11.42
N LEU A 41 -14.46 7.78 12.26
CA LEU A 41 -14.54 7.90 13.72
C LEU A 41 -14.21 9.32 14.22
N VAL A 42 -13.76 10.21 13.32
CA VAL A 42 -13.37 11.58 13.67
C VAL A 42 -14.44 12.58 13.22
N ASP A 43 -14.85 13.45 14.14
CA ASP A 43 -15.89 14.44 13.90
C ASP A 43 -15.46 15.50 12.86
N PRO A 44 -16.26 15.77 11.81
CA PRO A 44 -15.99 16.86 10.88
C PRO A 44 -16.02 18.22 11.60
N GLY A 45 -14.99 19.03 11.40
CA GLY A 45 -14.89 20.36 12.04
C GLY A 45 -14.50 20.32 13.52
N GLY A 46 -13.93 19.20 13.98
CA GLY A 46 -13.23 19.11 15.26
C GLY A 46 -11.96 19.99 15.29
N PRO A 47 -11.18 19.91 16.38
CA PRO A 47 -9.91 20.63 16.50
C PRO A 47 -8.91 20.20 15.39
N GLU A 48 -7.89 21.03 15.15
CA GLU A 48 -6.97 20.89 13.99
C GLU A 48 -6.27 19.52 13.91
N ASP A 49 -5.90 18.95 15.06
CA ASP A 49 -5.28 17.63 15.17
C ASP A 49 -6.23 16.51 14.69
N GLN A 50 -7.51 16.60 15.04
CA GLN A 50 -8.55 15.67 14.58
C GLN A 50 -8.79 15.82 13.07
N GLU A 51 -8.89 17.04 12.56
CA GLU A 51 -9.05 17.26 11.12
C GLU A 51 -7.84 16.73 10.33
N ALA A 52 -6.62 16.85 10.86
CA ALA A 52 -5.43 16.28 10.25
C ALA A 52 -5.52 14.74 10.16
N VAL A 53 -5.93 14.07 11.24
CA VAL A 53 -6.16 12.61 11.27
C VAL A 53 -7.22 12.21 10.25
N ARG A 54 -8.34 12.93 10.21
CA ARG A 54 -9.44 12.65 9.26
C ARG A 54 -8.97 12.79 7.81
N ARG A 55 -8.30 13.90 7.48
CA ARG A 55 -7.78 14.16 6.14
C ARG A 55 -6.75 13.11 5.71
N LYS A 56 -5.84 12.73 6.59
CA LYS A 56 -4.86 11.67 6.31
C LYS A 56 -5.51 10.30 6.16
N GLY A 57 -6.52 9.97 6.97
CA GLY A 57 -7.33 8.77 6.81
C GLY A 57 -8.02 8.67 5.45
N ILE A 58 -8.63 9.75 4.97
CA ILE A 58 -9.27 9.80 3.64
C ILE A 58 -8.21 9.63 2.54
N MET A 59 -7.14 10.42 2.58
CA MET A 59 -6.09 10.39 1.57
C MET A 59 -5.42 9.01 1.48
N CYS A 60 -5.09 8.40 2.62
CA CYS A 60 -4.49 7.07 2.65
C CYS A 60 -5.47 6.00 2.18
N ALA A 61 -6.76 6.12 2.52
CA ALA A 61 -7.77 5.20 2.03
C ALA A 61 -7.89 5.21 0.50
N GLU A 62 -7.94 6.41 -0.09
CA GLU A 62 -8.09 6.58 -1.53
C GLU A 62 -6.86 6.10 -2.31
N VAL A 63 -5.64 6.43 -1.86
CA VAL A 63 -4.42 6.00 -2.56
C VAL A 63 -4.23 4.49 -2.46
N CYS A 64 -4.54 3.89 -1.30
CA CYS A 64 -4.41 2.45 -1.13
C CYS A 64 -5.47 1.68 -1.93
N ASP A 65 -6.71 2.17 -2.01
CA ASP A 65 -7.75 1.59 -2.87
C ASP A 65 -7.35 1.64 -4.36
N ALA A 66 -6.91 2.82 -4.82
CA ALA A 66 -6.45 2.98 -6.20
C ALA A 66 -5.27 2.05 -6.51
N THR A 67 -4.31 1.94 -5.59
CA THR A 67 -3.14 1.08 -5.73
C THR A 67 -3.55 -0.40 -5.76
N CYS A 68 -4.44 -0.85 -4.87
CA CYS A 68 -4.87 -2.25 -4.88
C CYS A 68 -5.59 -2.62 -6.17
N ARG A 69 -6.40 -1.71 -6.73
CA ARG A 69 -7.10 -1.91 -8.01
C ARG A 69 -6.12 -2.07 -9.16
N VAL A 70 -5.17 -1.15 -9.27
CA VAL A 70 -4.09 -1.25 -10.27
C VAL A 70 -3.32 -2.56 -10.10
N LEU A 71 -2.91 -2.92 -8.89
CA LEU A 71 -2.22 -4.19 -8.63
C LEU A 71 -3.09 -5.43 -8.86
N SER A 72 -4.41 -5.31 -8.99
CA SER A 72 -5.31 -6.44 -9.24
C SER A 72 -5.67 -6.63 -10.71
N GLU A 73 -5.34 -5.67 -11.59
CA GLU A 73 -5.71 -5.71 -13.02
C GLU A 73 -4.95 -6.79 -13.80
N GLN A 74 -5.67 -7.62 -14.56
CA GLN A 74 -5.04 -8.64 -15.40
C GLN A 74 -4.54 -8.03 -16.72
N GLY A 75 -3.25 -8.19 -17.03
CA GLY A 75 -2.65 -7.75 -18.29
C GLY A 75 -1.17 -7.39 -18.19
N SER A 76 -0.56 -7.01 -19.32
CA SER A 76 0.77 -6.40 -19.34
C SER A 76 0.67 -5.02 -18.69
N GLN A 77 1.25 -4.87 -17.51
CA GLN A 77 1.29 -3.60 -16.79
C GLN A 77 2.59 -2.88 -17.10
N ASP A 78 2.52 -1.57 -17.26
CA ASP A 78 3.71 -0.72 -17.33
C ASP A 78 4.35 -0.68 -15.92
N GLU A 79 5.45 -1.41 -15.76
CA GLU A 79 6.18 -1.48 -14.48
C GLU A 79 6.73 -0.12 -14.04
N THR A 80 6.96 0.82 -14.97
CA THR A 80 7.34 2.20 -14.62
C THR A 80 6.17 2.93 -13.99
N ALA A 81 4.97 2.78 -14.55
CA ALA A 81 3.75 3.35 -13.96
C ALA A 81 3.41 2.69 -12.62
N LEU A 82 3.58 1.37 -12.49
CA LEU A 82 3.42 0.66 -11.22
C LEU A 82 4.38 1.18 -10.15
N ARG A 83 5.65 1.36 -10.49
CA ARG A 83 6.66 1.89 -9.57
C ARG A 83 6.25 3.26 -9.04
N VAL A 84 5.82 4.17 -9.91
CA VAL A 84 5.35 5.51 -9.50
C VAL A 84 4.13 5.42 -8.59
N GLN A 85 3.14 4.59 -8.92
CA GLN A 85 1.93 4.41 -8.11
C GLN A 85 2.24 3.85 -6.72
N VAL A 86 3.08 2.80 -6.65
CA VAL A 86 3.43 2.11 -5.40
C VAL A 86 4.35 2.96 -4.53
N GLU A 87 5.28 3.70 -5.13
CA GLU A 87 6.13 4.64 -4.41
C GLU A 87 5.30 5.77 -3.76
N TRP A 88 4.31 6.30 -4.49
CA TRP A 88 3.39 7.28 -3.93
C TRP A 88 2.53 6.69 -2.80
N CYS A 89 1.97 5.49 -2.99
CA CYS A 89 1.21 4.78 -1.96
C CYS A 89 2.03 4.60 -0.68
N ARG A 90 3.29 4.15 -0.82
CA ARG A 90 4.24 4.01 0.29
C ARG A 90 4.45 5.33 1.03
N ALA A 91 4.71 6.42 0.31
CA ALA A 91 4.95 7.73 0.92
C ALA A 91 3.74 8.21 1.73
N VAL A 92 2.53 8.11 1.15
CA VAL A 92 1.29 8.48 1.84
C VAL A 92 1.02 7.60 3.06
N CYS A 93 1.29 6.29 2.99
CA CYS A 93 1.16 5.39 4.13
C CYS A 93 2.07 5.81 5.29
N LEU A 94 3.35 6.09 5.01
CA LEU A 94 4.30 6.52 6.05
C LEU A 94 3.91 7.87 6.68
N GLU A 95 3.51 8.84 5.86
CA GLU A 95 3.03 10.12 6.36
C GLU A 95 1.76 9.98 7.22
N SER A 96 0.84 9.10 6.81
CA SER A 96 -0.40 8.87 7.54
C SER A 96 -0.14 8.14 8.86
N ALA A 97 0.77 7.16 8.85
CA ALA A 97 1.21 6.46 10.07
C ALA A 97 1.74 7.44 11.12
N HIS A 98 2.59 8.40 10.72
CA HIS A 98 3.10 9.42 11.63
C HIS A 98 1.99 10.27 12.25
N VAL A 99 0.99 10.68 11.47
CA VAL A 99 -0.15 11.45 12.00
C VAL A 99 -1.02 10.61 12.93
N PHE A 100 -1.16 9.31 12.67
CA PHE A 100 -1.93 8.41 13.54
C PHE A 100 -1.20 8.06 14.84
N ASP A 101 0.14 8.06 14.87
CA ASP A 101 0.91 7.81 16.09
C ASP A 101 0.62 8.86 17.18
N ASP A 102 0.28 10.08 16.78
CA ASP A 102 -0.05 11.18 17.70
C ASP A 102 -1.54 11.17 18.15
N HIS A 103 -2.37 10.25 17.64
CA HIS A 103 -3.79 10.21 17.93
C HIS A 103 -4.19 8.97 18.76
N PRO A 104 -4.71 9.16 20.00
CA PRO A 104 -5.11 8.05 20.85
C PRO A 104 -6.12 7.10 20.18
N GLY A 105 -5.88 5.79 20.27
CA GLY A 105 -6.76 4.79 19.70
C GLY A 105 -6.57 4.56 18.19
N ALA A 106 -5.57 5.19 17.55
CA ALA A 106 -5.22 4.99 16.14
C ALA A 106 -4.02 4.06 15.91
N GLU A 107 -3.53 3.38 16.95
CA GLU A 107 -2.33 2.55 16.93
C GLU A 107 -2.42 1.42 15.87
N ASP A 108 -3.58 0.76 15.79
CA ASP A 108 -3.83 -0.29 14.81
C ASP A 108 -3.89 0.27 13.37
N THR A 109 -4.41 1.48 13.19
CA THR A 109 -4.43 2.14 11.87
C THR A 109 -3.02 2.56 11.45
N ALA A 110 -2.21 3.09 12.38
CA ALA A 110 -0.81 3.42 12.13
C ALA A 110 0.02 2.17 11.79
N LYS A 111 -0.24 1.06 12.48
CA LYS A 111 0.37 -0.24 12.18
C LYS A 111 0.02 -0.73 10.77
N ALA A 112 -1.26 -0.71 10.39
CA ALA A 112 -1.70 -1.11 9.05
C ALA A 112 -1.05 -0.26 7.94
N CYS A 113 -0.88 1.04 8.17
CA CYS A 113 -0.15 1.92 7.25
C CYS A 113 1.32 1.51 7.10
N ARG A 114 2.01 1.18 8.20
CA ARG A 114 3.41 0.72 8.15
C ARG A 114 3.56 -0.63 7.45
N GLU A 115 2.65 -1.55 7.71
CA GLU A 115 2.61 -2.85 7.03
C GLU A 115 2.40 -2.66 5.52
N CYS A 116 1.50 -1.75 5.12
CA CYS A 116 1.28 -1.41 3.72
C CYS A 116 2.51 -0.76 3.07
N ALA A 117 3.16 0.18 3.77
CA ALA A 117 4.39 0.80 3.29
C ALA A 117 5.53 -0.22 3.09
N GLN A 118 5.62 -1.22 3.97
CA GLN A 118 6.58 -2.30 3.84
C GLN A 118 6.25 -3.18 2.62
N ALA A 119 5.01 -3.63 2.47
CA ALA A 119 4.59 -4.43 1.32
C ALA A 119 4.79 -3.69 -0.02
N CYS A 120 4.52 -2.39 -0.07
CA CYS A 120 4.82 -1.53 -1.22
C CYS A 120 6.33 -1.48 -1.50
N THR A 121 7.16 -1.38 -0.46
CA THR A 121 8.62 -1.38 -0.58
C THR A 121 9.12 -2.70 -1.15
N ASP A 122 8.62 -3.81 -0.61
CA ASP A 122 9.01 -5.16 -1.02
C ASP A 122 8.63 -5.42 -2.48
N PHE A 123 7.40 -5.10 -2.87
CA PHE A 123 6.95 -5.26 -4.26
C PHE A 123 7.76 -4.40 -5.25
N MET A 124 8.16 -3.18 -4.88
CA MET A 124 9.03 -2.36 -5.76
C MET A 124 10.37 -3.04 -6.06
N THR A 125 10.85 -3.95 -5.20
CA THR A 125 12.09 -4.69 -5.45
C THR A 125 11.94 -5.76 -6.53
N THR A 126 10.71 -6.16 -6.87
CA THR A 126 10.44 -7.14 -7.93
C THR A 126 10.18 -6.51 -9.29
N LEU A 127 10.11 -5.17 -9.36
CA LEU A 127 9.93 -4.43 -10.62
C LEU A 127 11.28 -4.25 -11.33
N ALA A 128 11.30 -4.41 -12.66
CA ALA A 128 12.47 -4.31 -13.53
C ALA A 128 12.98 -2.87 -13.78
#